data_AF-A0A955XSJ8-F1
#
_entry.id   AF-A0A955XSJ8-F1
#
_cell.length_a   1.000
_cell.length_b   1.000
_cell.length_c   1.000
_cell.angle_alpha   90.00
_cell.angle_beta   90.00
_cell.angle_gamma   90.00
#
_symmetry.space_group_name_H-M   'P 1'
#
loop_
_entity.id
_entity.type
_entity.pdbx_description
1 polymer ?
#
loop_
_entity_poly.entity_id
_entity_poly.type
_entity_poly.pdbx_seq_one_letter_code
_entity_poly.pdbx_strand_id
1 'polypeptide(L)'
;MLKSVMRRFGVSKTPETRTPTYFETLLADALPELAGRESVSLEDVATEVARVEAGVHGADAVNLDDSTIREALVAYLKILAQNDSLPPSGQLEGFELADTRRLLLATALRQDTVNQISERVLAMLEEKFNGGQFTKAALLLRLFETTPARQRNNERTLFYEEMFSRFGVLRLNSISNGQCKQYRGGLKGGEDAGTKLLGAAEWLSEQAEAGFNLLLPTAIPNAAKLDFQDDVLPIIAPLKWRNIRESRGTSLASALASHTDASHLASYCSHLLKTCYFIVLVTGKTGFEPFIKDFFRWAGAQFDCVPTRLLPALHKRTTVGEQGLDSTVDYIRNEYFSPKLDALSETLSIDAAIASFAEALLELDPNELPPGEYNLGGLLLDQAGELRSTQLVTRFRVHRIC
;
A
#
# COMPACT_ATOMS: atom_id res chain seq x y z
N MET A 1 -18.03 11.85 14.87
CA MET A 1 -16.85 11.56 14.03
C MET A 1 -16.06 10.38 14.58
N LEU A 2 -15.60 10.41 15.85
CA LEU A 2 -14.86 9.31 16.50
C LEU A 2 -15.49 7.92 16.35
N LYS A 3 -16.81 7.75 16.56
CA LYS A 3 -17.47 6.43 16.41
C LYS A 3 -17.41 5.83 14.99
N SER A 4 -17.29 6.66 13.96
CA SER A 4 -17.14 6.22 12.56
C SER A 4 -15.68 5.89 12.23
N VAL A 5 -14.74 6.66 12.78
CA VAL A 5 -13.29 6.40 12.68
C VAL A 5 -12.90 5.13 13.45
N MET A 6 -13.39 4.96 14.68
CA MET A 6 -13.17 3.75 15.49
C MET A 6 -13.89 2.51 14.95
N ARG A 7 -14.84 2.63 14.01
CA ARG A 7 -15.35 1.48 13.26
C ARG A 7 -14.41 1.04 12.13
N ARG A 8 -13.57 1.95 11.61
CA ARG A 8 -12.54 1.65 10.59
C ARG A 8 -11.33 0.95 11.18
N PHE A 9 -10.96 1.31 12.41
CA PHE A 9 -10.03 0.53 13.22
C PHE A 9 -10.78 -0.68 13.77
N GLY A 10 -10.26 -1.90 13.57
CA GLY A 10 -10.98 -3.10 13.97
C GLY A 10 -11.12 -3.18 15.50
N VAL A 11 -12.25 -2.75 16.06
CA VAL A 11 -12.67 -3.10 17.44
C VAL A 11 -13.28 -4.50 17.40
N SER A 12 -12.47 -5.46 16.98
CA SER A 12 -12.79 -6.88 17.02
C SER A 12 -11.66 -7.56 17.76
N LYS A 13 -11.98 -8.62 18.52
CA LYS A 13 -10.97 -9.52 19.08
C LYS A 13 -10.06 -9.93 17.92
N THR A 14 -8.86 -9.37 17.88
CA THR A 14 -7.86 -9.70 16.86
C THR A 14 -7.70 -11.21 16.83
N PRO A 15 -7.67 -11.85 15.66
CA PRO A 15 -7.28 -13.24 15.60
C PRO A 15 -5.91 -13.37 16.29
N GLU A 16 -5.80 -14.29 17.25
CA GLU A 16 -4.64 -14.53 18.12
C GLU A 16 -3.35 -14.90 17.34
N THR A 17 -3.41 -14.94 16.01
CA THR A 17 -2.38 -15.43 15.10
C THR A 17 -1.68 -14.35 14.27
N ARG A 18 -2.09 -13.07 14.35
CA ARG A 18 -1.50 -12.01 13.51
C ARG A 18 -0.17 -11.50 14.07
N THR A 19 0.86 -11.43 13.22
CA THR A 19 2.14 -10.81 13.56
C THR A 19 2.01 -9.28 13.55
N PRO A 20 2.36 -8.58 14.65
CA PRO A 20 2.37 -7.13 14.66
C PRO A 20 3.47 -6.60 13.74
N THR A 21 3.19 -5.49 13.06
CA THR A 21 4.20 -4.72 12.33
C THR A 21 5.20 -4.05 13.25
N TYR A 22 6.34 -3.63 12.69
CA TYR A 22 7.34 -2.87 13.42
C TYR A 22 6.73 -1.65 14.14
N PHE A 23 5.94 -0.83 13.42
CA PHE A 23 5.29 0.33 14.02
C PHE A 23 4.19 -0.05 15.03
N GLU A 24 3.44 -1.14 14.81
CA GLU A 24 2.47 -1.64 15.81
C GLU A 24 3.16 -2.07 17.10
N THR A 25 4.31 -2.73 17.01
CA THR A 25 5.11 -3.12 18.17
C THR A 25 5.59 -1.88 18.92
N LEU A 26 6.19 -0.90 18.21
CA LEU A 26 6.62 0.35 18.82
C LEU A 26 5.47 1.11 19.50
N LEU A 27 4.31 1.19 18.84
CA LEU A 27 3.12 1.79 19.43
C LEU A 27 2.68 1.02 20.67
N ALA A 28 2.52 -0.30 20.57
CA ALA A 28 2.06 -1.14 21.67
C ALA A 28 2.94 -1.04 22.91
N ASP A 29 4.26 -0.93 22.72
CA ASP A 29 5.24 -0.75 23.79
C ASP A 29 5.26 0.69 24.35
N ALA A 30 4.87 1.69 23.54
CA ALA A 30 4.74 3.08 23.98
C ALA A 30 3.42 3.36 24.73
N LEU A 31 2.35 2.62 24.43
CA LEU A 31 1.01 2.86 25.00
C LEU A 31 0.95 2.79 26.55
N PRO A 32 1.67 1.89 27.25
CA PRO A 32 1.68 1.86 28.72
C PRO A 32 2.13 3.17 29.36
N GLU A 33 3.10 3.87 28.76
CA GLU A 33 3.64 5.16 29.26
C GLU A 33 2.70 6.34 28.97
N LEU A 34 1.78 6.16 28.02
CA LEU A 34 0.71 7.11 27.69
C LEU A 34 -0.56 6.83 28.50
N ALA A 35 -0.72 5.61 29.02
CA ALA A 35 -1.88 5.18 29.78
C ALA A 35 -1.92 5.91 31.14
N GLY A 36 -2.89 6.79 31.32
CA GLY A 36 -3.06 7.60 32.53
C GLY A 36 -2.96 9.11 32.31
N ARG A 37 -2.61 9.55 31.09
CA ARG A 37 -2.73 10.96 30.69
C ARG A 37 -4.20 11.29 30.39
N GLU A 38 -4.67 12.47 30.81
CA GLU A 38 -6.04 12.93 30.54
C GLU A 38 -6.29 13.14 29.04
N SER A 39 -5.26 13.56 28.30
CA SER A 39 -5.28 13.64 26.84
C SER A 39 -3.90 13.31 26.29
N VAL A 40 -3.87 12.69 25.11
CA VAL A 40 -2.63 12.29 24.43
C VAL A 40 -2.49 13.07 23.14
N SER A 41 -1.48 13.93 23.07
CA SER A 41 -1.13 14.70 21.87
C SER A 41 -0.26 13.88 20.92
N LEU A 42 -0.10 14.37 19.69
CA LEU A 42 0.79 13.74 18.71
C LEU A 42 2.26 13.78 19.12
N GLU A 43 2.68 14.84 19.80
CA GLU A 43 4.04 14.99 20.32
C GLU A 43 4.34 13.96 21.42
N ASP A 44 3.35 13.67 22.28
CA ASP A 44 3.47 12.65 23.32
C ASP A 44 3.70 11.26 22.70
N VAL A 45 2.90 10.91 21.69
CA VAL A 45 3.05 9.64 20.97
C VAL A 45 4.40 9.56 20.28
N ALA A 46 4.80 10.61 19.56
CA ALA A 46 6.07 10.65 18.85
C ALA A 46 7.27 10.49 19.80
N THR A 47 7.19 11.12 20.97
CA THR A 47 8.20 11.07 22.01
C THR A 47 8.36 9.67 22.60
N GLU A 48 7.25 9.04 23.01
CA GLU A 48 7.31 7.70 23.60
C GLU A 48 7.70 6.63 22.56
N VAL A 49 7.19 6.71 21.33
CA VAL A 49 7.61 5.82 20.23
C VAL A 49 9.11 5.93 19.97
N ALA A 50 9.65 7.14 19.92
CA ALA A 50 11.09 7.35 19.71
C ALA A 50 11.94 6.85 20.89
N ARG A 51 11.41 6.91 22.13
CA ARG A 51 12.07 6.37 23.33
C ARG A 51 12.13 4.84 23.30
N VAL A 52 11.01 4.19 23.00
CA VAL A 52 10.95 2.72 22.82
C VAL A 52 11.95 2.28 21.75
N GLU A 53 11.91 2.92 20.59
CA GLU A 53 12.81 2.59 19.48
C GLU A 53 14.29 2.84 19.83
N ALA A 54 14.61 3.91 20.59
CA ALA A 54 15.95 4.16 21.10
C ALA A 54 16.45 3.02 22.00
N GLY A 55 15.58 2.47 22.84
CA GLY A 55 15.88 1.32 23.70
C GLY A 55 16.16 0.04 22.92
N VAL A 56 15.48 -0.15 21.77
CA VAL A 56 15.70 -1.31 20.88
C VAL A 56 17.03 -1.23 20.13
N HIS A 57 17.42 -0.03 19.68
CA HIS A 57 18.60 0.18 18.82
C HIS A 57 19.81 0.83 19.52
N GLY A 58 19.74 1.02 20.84
CA GLY A 58 20.85 1.53 21.66
C GLY A 58 21.23 2.99 21.38
N ALA A 59 20.27 3.90 21.25
CA ALA A 59 20.54 5.33 20.99
C ALA A 59 20.51 6.18 22.28
N ASP A 60 21.32 7.25 22.30
CA ASP A 60 21.46 8.17 23.43
C ASP A 60 20.13 8.85 23.82
N ALA A 61 19.97 9.08 25.12
CA ALA A 61 18.85 9.81 25.69
C ALA A 61 18.87 11.27 25.19
N VAL A 62 18.06 11.57 24.18
CA VAL A 62 17.83 12.94 23.72
C VAL A 62 16.98 13.67 24.75
N ASN A 63 17.30 14.93 25.03
CA ASN A 63 16.43 15.77 25.86
C ASN A 63 15.14 16.07 25.09
N LEU A 64 14.00 15.58 25.59
CA LEU A 64 12.70 15.63 24.90
C LEU A 64 11.92 16.93 25.17
N ASP A 65 12.50 17.86 25.91
CA ASP A 65 11.85 19.13 26.28
C ASP A 65 12.05 20.27 25.25
N ASP A 66 12.92 20.07 24.24
CA ASP A 66 13.12 21.03 23.15
C ASP A 66 12.01 20.89 22.08
N SER A 67 11.33 22.00 21.75
CA SER A 67 10.26 22.03 20.76
C SER A 67 10.71 21.58 19.37
N THR A 68 11.93 21.93 18.96
CA THR A 68 12.51 21.56 17.66
C THR A 68 12.72 20.05 17.57
N ILE A 69 13.09 19.43 18.69
CA ILE A 69 13.24 17.97 18.79
C ILE A 69 11.86 17.31 18.70
N ARG A 70 10.85 17.83 19.38
CA ARG A 70 9.48 17.31 19.30
C ARG A 70 8.92 17.39 17.87
N GLU A 71 9.13 18.49 17.16
CA GLU A 71 8.74 18.62 15.75
C GLU A 71 9.44 17.58 14.86
N ALA A 72 10.75 17.36 15.06
CA ALA A 72 11.49 16.32 14.33
C ALA A 72 10.98 14.91 14.65
N LEU A 73 10.62 14.63 15.91
CA LEU A 73 10.03 13.35 16.30
C LEU A 73 8.62 13.16 15.71
N VAL A 74 7.81 14.21 15.61
CA VAL A 74 6.51 14.17 14.93
C VAL A 74 6.70 13.89 13.43
N ALA A 75 7.67 14.53 12.79
CA ALA A 75 8.02 14.24 11.40
C ALA A 75 8.44 12.77 11.23
N TYR A 76 9.26 12.25 12.15
CA TYR A 76 9.67 10.86 12.15
C TYR A 76 8.50 9.88 12.36
N LEU A 77 7.59 10.18 13.29
CA LEU A 77 6.38 9.37 13.52
C LEU A 77 5.52 9.28 12.25
N LYS A 78 5.40 10.37 11.48
CA LYS A 78 4.70 10.37 10.19
C LYS A 78 5.40 9.47 9.17
N ILE A 79 6.73 9.41 9.17
CA ILE A 79 7.48 8.49 8.30
C ILE A 79 7.25 7.04 8.73
N LEU A 80 7.28 6.74 10.03
CA LEU A 80 6.98 5.40 10.55
C LEU A 80 5.57 4.95 10.12
N ALA A 81 4.57 5.80 10.31
CA ALA A 81 3.19 5.46 9.96
C ALA A 81 3.00 5.29 8.43
N GLN A 82 3.70 6.09 7.62
CA GLN A 82 3.70 5.94 6.17
C GLN A 82 4.42 4.65 5.74
N ASN A 83 5.58 4.36 6.31
CA ASN A 83 6.32 3.13 6.07
C ASN A 83 5.45 1.90 6.37
N ASP A 84 4.76 1.94 7.50
CA ASP A 84 3.89 0.87 7.94
C ASP A 84 2.61 0.69 7.11
N SER A 85 2.23 1.72 6.35
CA SER A 85 1.13 1.64 5.37
C SER A 85 1.51 0.93 4.07
N LEU A 86 2.80 0.65 3.85
CA LEU A 86 3.31 -0.04 2.66
C LEU A 86 3.28 -1.57 2.81
N PRO A 87 3.28 -2.32 1.69
CA PRO A 87 3.53 -3.77 1.72
C PRO A 87 4.85 -4.09 2.41
N PRO A 88 4.99 -5.25 3.09
CA PRO A 88 6.21 -5.62 3.81
C PRO A 88 7.51 -5.43 3.01
N SER A 89 7.57 -5.88 1.76
CA SER A 89 8.76 -5.69 0.91
C SER A 89 9.00 -4.23 0.48
N GLY A 90 7.97 -3.38 0.53
CA GLY A 90 8.06 -1.94 0.28
C GLY A 90 8.46 -1.12 1.52
N GLN A 91 8.59 -1.73 2.69
CA GLN A 91 8.97 -1.05 3.92
C GLN A 91 10.49 -0.87 4.04
N LEU A 92 10.91 0.27 4.59
CA LEU A 92 12.24 0.48 5.14
C LEU A 92 12.47 -0.44 6.34
N GLU A 93 13.68 -0.98 6.43
CA GLU A 93 14.12 -1.84 7.52
C GLU A 93 14.43 -1.03 8.79
N GLY A 94 14.50 -1.69 9.94
CA GLY A 94 14.68 -1.02 11.23
C GLY A 94 15.93 -0.13 11.32
N PHE A 95 17.04 -0.54 10.69
CA PHE A 95 18.26 0.29 10.66
C PHE A 95 18.13 1.49 9.72
N GLU A 96 17.37 1.37 8.62
CA GLU A 96 17.10 2.45 7.67
C GLU A 96 16.21 3.51 8.31
N LEU A 97 15.22 3.07 9.08
CA LEU A 97 14.38 3.91 9.93
C LEU A 97 15.20 4.59 11.05
N ALA A 98 16.11 3.87 11.69
CA ALA A 98 17.00 4.45 12.69
C ALA A 98 17.88 5.59 12.11
N ASP A 99 18.36 5.43 10.87
CA ASP A 99 19.16 6.44 10.18
C ASP A 99 18.32 7.64 9.71
N THR A 100 17.08 7.39 9.29
CA THR A 100 16.06 8.42 9.03
C THR A 100 15.82 9.28 10.29
N ARG A 101 15.61 8.65 11.45
CA ARG A 101 15.45 9.34 12.73
C ARG A 101 16.68 10.16 13.10
N ARG A 102 17.87 9.56 12.98
CA ARG A 102 19.15 10.23 13.27
C ARG A 102 19.33 11.48 12.41
N LEU A 103 18.98 11.43 11.13
CA LEU A 103 19.07 12.59 10.24
C LEU A 103 18.16 13.73 10.72
N LEU A 104 16.89 13.43 11.04
CA LEU A 104 15.92 14.42 11.52
C LEU A 104 16.37 15.07 12.83
N LEU A 105 16.84 14.26 13.78
CA LEU A 105 17.32 14.75 15.07
C LEU A 105 18.61 15.56 14.95
N ALA A 106 19.58 15.09 14.16
CA ALA A 106 20.83 15.81 13.92
C ALA A 106 20.56 17.17 13.27
N THR A 107 19.60 17.23 12.34
CA THR A 107 19.18 18.46 11.66
C THR A 107 18.54 19.43 12.64
N ALA A 108 17.60 18.97 13.47
CA ALA A 108 16.95 19.78 14.50
C ALA A 108 17.96 20.35 15.51
N LEU A 109 18.93 19.52 15.92
CA LEU A 109 19.98 19.88 16.87
C LEU A 109 21.16 20.64 16.24
N ARG A 110 21.17 20.83 14.92
CA ARG A 110 22.27 21.46 14.15
C ARG A 110 23.64 20.82 14.46
N GLN A 111 23.67 19.49 14.54
CA GLN A 111 24.89 18.75 14.84
C GLN A 111 25.88 18.79 13.66
N ASP A 112 27.18 18.78 13.94
CA ASP A 112 28.23 18.73 12.91
C ASP A 112 28.17 17.43 12.08
N THR A 113 27.57 16.38 12.64
CA THR A 113 27.39 15.06 12.01
C THR A 113 26.29 15.03 10.95
N VAL A 114 25.48 16.09 10.80
CA VAL A 114 24.35 16.14 9.85
C VAL A 114 24.80 15.80 8.42
N ASN A 115 25.94 16.35 7.98
CA ASN A 115 26.44 16.11 6.62
C ASN A 115 26.79 14.63 6.41
N GLN A 116 27.48 14.01 7.37
CA GLN A 116 27.84 12.59 7.30
C GLN A 116 26.60 11.68 7.29
N ILE A 117 25.60 12.00 8.12
CA ILE A 117 24.36 11.21 8.18
C ILE A 117 23.55 11.41 6.89
N SER A 118 23.49 12.64 6.38
CA SER A 118 22.82 12.99 5.12
C SER A 118 23.42 12.24 3.93
N GLU A 119 24.75 12.21 3.81
CA GLU A 119 25.45 11.45 2.76
C GLU A 119 25.10 9.96 2.80
N ARG A 120 24.99 9.36 3.99
CA ARG A 120 24.59 7.97 4.14
C ARG A 120 23.13 7.72 3.74
N VAL A 121 22.21 8.61 4.11
CA VAL A 121 20.80 8.51 3.69
C VAL A 121 20.65 8.73 2.19
N LEU A 122 21.44 9.62 1.58
CA LEU A 122 21.48 9.82 0.13
C LEU A 122 22.03 8.58 -0.59
N ALA A 123 23.10 7.97 -0.10
CA ALA A 123 23.62 6.72 -0.65
C ALA A 123 22.58 5.59 -0.59
N MET A 124 21.84 5.50 0.52
CA MET A 124 20.72 4.57 0.66
C MET A 124 19.62 4.86 -0.36
N LEU A 125 19.23 6.12 -0.51
CA LEU A 125 18.23 6.53 -1.52
C LEU A 125 18.66 6.12 -2.93
N GLU A 126 19.92 6.37 -3.31
CA GLU A 126 20.46 5.98 -4.61
C GLU A 126 20.47 4.46 -4.80
N GLU A 127 20.87 3.70 -3.78
CA GLU A 127 20.81 2.23 -3.79
C GLU A 127 19.38 1.73 -4.02
N LYS A 128 18.39 2.27 -3.29
CA LYS A 128 16.98 1.91 -3.45
C LYS A 128 16.46 2.25 -4.84
N PHE A 129 16.80 3.43 -5.36
CA PHE A 129 16.38 3.85 -6.68
C PHE A 129 16.97 2.95 -7.77
N ASN A 130 18.28 2.70 -7.73
CA ASN A 130 18.98 1.84 -8.69
C ASN A 130 18.54 0.37 -8.60
N GLY A 131 18.15 -0.08 -7.40
CA GLY A 131 17.59 -1.41 -7.16
C GLY A 131 16.10 -1.54 -7.52
N GLY A 132 15.45 -0.50 -8.06
CA GLY A 132 14.03 -0.53 -8.41
C GLY A 132 13.07 -0.49 -7.23
N GLN A 133 13.56 -0.18 -6.02
CA GLN A 133 12.78 -0.09 -4.77
C GLN A 133 12.17 1.31 -4.61
N PHE A 134 11.41 1.75 -5.62
CA PHE A 134 10.94 3.13 -5.75
C PHE A 134 10.04 3.60 -4.61
N THR A 135 9.25 2.70 -4.02
CA THR A 135 8.41 3.02 -2.85
C THR A 135 9.26 3.40 -1.63
N LYS A 136 10.39 2.71 -1.41
CA LYS A 136 11.36 3.04 -0.35
C LYS A 136 12.09 4.35 -0.66
N ALA A 137 12.52 4.53 -1.91
CA ALA A 137 13.14 5.76 -2.37
C ALA A 137 12.21 6.98 -2.19
N ALA A 138 10.91 6.82 -2.45
CA ALA A 138 9.91 7.86 -2.26
C ALA A 138 9.75 8.26 -0.79
N LEU A 139 9.84 7.31 0.15
CA LEU A 139 9.85 7.62 1.59
C LEU A 139 11.10 8.41 1.98
N LEU A 140 12.28 7.97 1.55
CA LEU A 140 13.55 8.62 1.89
C LEU A 140 13.64 10.04 1.30
N LEU A 141 13.12 10.27 0.09
CA LEU A 141 13.08 11.59 -0.53
C LEU A 141 12.30 12.63 0.27
N ARG A 142 11.34 12.21 1.10
CA ARG A 142 10.55 13.12 1.95
C ARG A 142 11.36 13.72 3.11
N LEU A 143 12.52 13.15 3.42
CA LEU A 143 13.43 13.69 4.44
C LEU A 143 14.10 14.99 4.01
N PHE A 144 14.18 15.23 2.71
CA PHE A 144 14.92 16.36 2.16
C PHE A 144 13.96 17.49 1.80
N GLU A 145 14.29 18.70 2.24
CA GLU A 145 13.55 19.90 1.84
C GLU A 145 13.62 20.08 0.32
N THR A 146 12.45 20.14 -0.32
CA THR A 146 12.35 20.37 -1.76
C THR A 146 11.32 21.44 -2.06
N THR A 147 11.57 22.23 -3.10
CA THR A 147 10.56 23.18 -3.59
C THR A 147 9.34 22.41 -4.11
N PRO A 148 8.12 22.98 -4.08
CA PRO A 148 6.94 22.31 -4.60
C PRO A 148 7.10 21.83 -6.06
N ALA A 149 7.85 22.57 -6.88
CA ALA A 149 8.16 22.17 -8.25
C ALA A 149 9.04 20.92 -8.31
N ARG A 150 10.10 20.83 -7.48
CA ARG A 150 10.94 19.63 -7.39
C ARG A 150 10.16 18.45 -6.83
N GLN A 151 9.33 18.65 -5.82
CA GLN A 151 8.50 17.60 -5.25
C GLN A 151 7.58 16.97 -6.32
N ARG A 152 6.87 17.79 -7.10
CA ARG A 152 6.02 17.32 -8.21
C ARG A 152 6.82 16.58 -9.29
N ASN A 153 8.03 17.05 -9.59
CA ASN A 153 8.89 16.37 -10.55
C ASN A 153 9.35 15.00 -10.03
N ASN A 154 9.78 14.93 -8.76
CA ASN A 154 10.19 13.68 -8.12
C ASN A 154 9.04 12.68 -8.05
N GLU A 155 7.85 13.13 -7.65
CA GLU A 155 6.62 12.31 -7.62
C GLU A 155 6.33 11.70 -9.00
N ARG A 156 6.38 12.52 -10.06
CA ARG A 156 6.16 12.05 -11.43
C ARG A 156 7.23 11.06 -11.87
N THR A 157 8.50 11.37 -11.65
CA THR A 157 9.61 10.48 -12.03
C THR A 157 9.48 9.13 -11.32
N LEU A 158 9.29 9.13 -10.00
CA LEU A 158 9.11 7.91 -9.22
C LEU A 158 7.91 7.10 -9.71
N PHE A 159 6.78 7.76 -9.96
CA PHE A 159 5.60 7.12 -10.53
C PHE A 159 5.89 6.43 -11.87
N TYR A 160 6.58 7.11 -12.79
CA TYR A 160 6.92 6.52 -14.09
C TYR A 160 7.86 5.33 -13.96
N GLU A 161 8.92 5.45 -13.17
CA GLU A 161 9.90 4.39 -12.97
C GLU A 161 9.29 3.16 -12.28
N GLU A 162 8.46 3.40 -11.26
CA GLU A 162 7.71 2.35 -10.57
C GLU A 162 6.77 1.60 -11.51
N MET A 163 5.99 2.33 -12.30
CA MET A 163 5.07 1.72 -13.26
C MET A 163 5.81 1.00 -14.38
N PHE A 164 6.91 1.57 -14.88
CA PHE A 164 7.74 0.92 -15.89
C PHE A 164 8.32 -0.40 -15.37
N SER A 165 8.85 -0.41 -14.14
CA SER A 165 9.30 -1.64 -13.48
C SER A 165 8.17 -2.65 -13.32
N ARG A 166 6.98 -2.25 -12.85
CA ARG A 166 5.82 -3.14 -12.69
C ARG A 166 5.44 -3.84 -14.00
N PHE A 167 5.38 -3.10 -15.09
CA PHE A 167 4.98 -3.63 -16.40
C PHE A 167 6.11 -4.36 -17.15
N GLY A 168 7.37 -3.97 -16.92
CA GLY A 168 8.54 -4.49 -17.64
C GLY A 168 9.11 -5.80 -17.08
N VAL A 169 8.80 -6.20 -15.85
CA VAL A 169 9.37 -7.41 -15.25
C VAL A 169 8.84 -8.68 -15.93
N LEU A 170 9.77 -9.55 -16.30
CA LEU A 170 9.51 -10.90 -16.81
C LEU A 170 10.07 -11.92 -15.83
N ARG A 171 9.42 -13.09 -15.76
CA ARG A 171 9.98 -14.23 -15.06
C ARG A 171 11.16 -14.77 -15.86
N LEU A 172 12.35 -14.76 -15.26
CA LEU A 172 13.56 -15.30 -15.89
C LEU A 172 13.72 -16.81 -15.66
N ASN A 173 13.26 -17.30 -14.50
CA ASN A 173 13.36 -18.70 -14.11
C ASN A 173 12.05 -19.43 -14.42
N SER A 174 12.07 -20.35 -15.39
CA SER A 174 10.89 -21.13 -15.76
C SER A 174 10.50 -22.12 -14.65
N ILE A 175 9.19 -22.21 -14.40
CA ILE A 175 8.58 -23.23 -13.56
C ILE A 175 8.42 -24.49 -14.41
N SER A 176 8.86 -25.63 -13.86
CA SER A 176 8.82 -26.89 -14.61
C SER A 176 7.39 -27.36 -14.89
N ASN A 177 7.21 -28.11 -15.98
CA ASN A 177 5.90 -28.71 -16.31
C ASN A 177 5.33 -29.59 -15.18
N GLY A 178 6.20 -30.25 -14.40
CA GLY A 178 5.81 -31.03 -13.22
C GLY A 178 5.20 -30.14 -12.14
N GLN A 179 5.84 -29.02 -11.84
CA GLN A 179 5.34 -28.01 -10.90
C GLN A 179 4.03 -27.37 -11.38
N CYS A 180 3.91 -27.01 -12.66
CA CYS A 180 2.65 -26.49 -13.21
C CYS A 180 1.50 -27.50 -13.10
N LYS A 181 1.77 -28.80 -13.26
CA LYS A 181 0.76 -29.86 -13.03
C LYS A 181 0.40 -29.98 -11.55
N GLN A 182 1.36 -29.87 -10.64
CA GLN A 182 1.11 -29.86 -9.20
C GLN A 182 0.23 -28.67 -8.78
N TYR A 183 0.52 -27.47 -9.28
CA TYR A 183 -0.28 -26.27 -9.05
C TYR A 183 -1.75 -26.49 -9.43
N ARG A 184 -2.00 -26.94 -10.67
CA ARG A 184 -3.36 -27.21 -11.16
C ARG A 184 -4.02 -28.36 -10.41
N GLY A 185 -3.26 -29.38 -10.02
CA GLY A 185 -3.76 -30.51 -9.22
C GLY A 185 -4.21 -30.08 -7.82
N GLY A 186 -3.41 -29.26 -7.13
CA GLY A 186 -3.73 -28.72 -5.81
C GLY A 186 -4.98 -27.84 -5.82
N LEU A 187 -5.13 -26.98 -6.83
CA LEU A 187 -6.32 -26.15 -7.02
C LEU A 187 -7.60 -26.97 -7.25
N LYS A 188 -7.53 -28.11 -7.93
CA LYS A 188 -8.70 -28.97 -8.18
C LYS A 188 -9.15 -29.74 -6.93
N GLY A 189 -8.24 -29.98 -5.98
CA GLY A 189 -8.50 -30.78 -4.77
C GLY A 189 -9.11 -30.05 -3.59
N GLY A 190 -9.23 -28.72 -3.62
CA GLY A 190 -9.82 -27.95 -2.51
C GLY A 190 -11.34 -28.09 -2.41
N GLU A 191 -11.86 -28.15 -1.18
CA GLU A 191 -13.29 -28.38 -0.89
C GLU A 191 -14.17 -27.17 -1.24
N ASP A 192 -13.69 -25.95 -0.99
CA ASP A 192 -14.38 -24.69 -1.31
C ASP A 192 -13.45 -23.68 -2.03
N ALA A 193 -14.04 -22.67 -2.67
CA ALA A 193 -13.32 -21.68 -3.46
C ALA A 193 -12.29 -20.86 -2.67
N GLY A 194 -12.58 -20.52 -1.41
CA GLY A 194 -11.65 -19.78 -0.55
C GLY A 194 -10.43 -20.61 -0.22
N THR A 195 -10.63 -21.89 0.14
CA THR A 195 -9.53 -22.83 0.39
C THR A 195 -8.68 -23.07 -0.86
N LYS A 196 -9.32 -23.20 -2.04
CA LYS A 196 -8.60 -23.30 -3.33
C LYS A 196 -7.71 -22.08 -3.58
N LEU A 197 -8.28 -20.88 -3.43
CA LEU A 197 -7.54 -19.62 -3.64
C LEU A 197 -6.37 -19.47 -2.68
N LEU A 198 -6.57 -19.77 -1.38
CA LEU A 198 -5.50 -19.76 -0.38
C LEU A 198 -4.39 -20.75 -0.73
N GLY A 199 -4.74 -21.99 -1.07
CA GLY A 199 -3.78 -23.01 -1.49
C GLY A 199 -2.98 -22.61 -2.74
N ALA A 200 -3.62 -21.98 -3.73
CA ALA A 200 -2.92 -21.46 -4.90
C ALA A 200 -2.01 -20.28 -4.57
N ALA A 201 -2.47 -19.32 -3.76
CA ALA A 201 -1.66 -18.19 -3.33
C ALA A 201 -0.42 -18.66 -2.54
N GLU A 202 -0.59 -19.68 -1.70
CA GLU A 202 0.49 -20.31 -0.96
C GLU A 202 1.50 -20.96 -1.90
N TRP A 203 1.04 -21.80 -2.82
CA TRP A 203 1.89 -22.46 -3.79
C TRP A 203 2.65 -21.46 -4.66
N LEU A 204 1.97 -20.43 -5.17
CA LEU A 204 2.59 -19.38 -6.01
C LEU A 204 3.63 -18.59 -5.23
N SER A 205 3.39 -18.30 -3.95
CA SER A 205 4.38 -17.61 -3.11
C SER A 205 5.64 -18.47 -2.91
N GLU A 206 5.48 -19.77 -2.62
CA GLU A 206 6.61 -20.68 -2.34
C GLU A 206 7.38 -21.13 -3.58
N GLN A 207 6.69 -21.41 -4.67
CA GLN A 207 7.26 -22.06 -5.86
C GLN A 207 7.49 -21.08 -7.01
N ALA A 208 6.79 -19.94 -6.99
CA ALA A 208 6.83 -18.95 -8.06
C ALA A 208 7.25 -17.55 -7.58
N GLU A 209 7.59 -17.35 -6.30
CA GLU A 209 7.94 -16.02 -5.75
C GLU A 209 6.86 -14.97 -6.03
N ALA A 210 5.58 -15.40 -6.06
CA ALA A 210 4.43 -14.56 -6.32
C ALA A 210 3.55 -14.49 -5.06
N GLY A 211 3.82 -13.50 -4.21
CA GLY A 211 3.13 -13.29 -2.94
C GLY A 211 1.82 -12.52 -3.10
N PHE A 212 0.83 -12.84 -2.27
CA PHE A 212 -0.48 -12.16 -2.28
C PHE A 212 -0.75 -11.47 -0.96
N ASN A 213 -1.13 -10.20 -1.04
CA ASN A 213 -1.41 -9.35 0.12
C ASN A 213 -2.83 -8.77 0.08
N LEU A 214 -3.34 -8.48 1.27
CA LEU A 214 -4.62 -7.83 1.55
C LEU A 214 -4.41 -6.61 2.44
N LEU A 215 -5.31 -5.63 2.33
CA LEU A 215 -5.38 -4.49 3.23
C LEU A 215 -6.31 -4.86 4.38
N LEU A 216 -5.72 -5.23 5.51
CA LEU A 216 -6.50 -5.64 6.69
C LEU A 216 -6.58 -4.49 7.70
N PRO A 217 -7.70 -4.35 8.44
CA PRO A 217 -7.85 -3.32 9.46
C PRO A 217 -6.69 -3.29 10.44
N THR A 218 -6.19 -2.10 10.75
CA THR A 218 -5.16 -1.90 11.76
C THR A 218 -5.72 -2.24 13.14
N ALA A 219 -4.98 -3.07 13.87
CA ALA A 219 -5.25 -3.33 15.26
C ALA A 219 -4.37 -2.39 16.09
N ILE A 220 -4.99 -1.47 16.81
CA ILE A 220 -4.30 -0.67 17.82
C ILE A 220 -4.69 -1.28 19.18
N PRO A 221 -3.80 -2.04 19.84
CA PRO A 221 -4.09 -2.64 21.13
C PRO A 221 -4.56 -1.56 22.12
N ASN A 222 -5.62 -1.81 22.88
CA ASN A 222 -6.10 -0.88 23.92
C ASN A 222 -6.44 0.55 23.45
N ALA A 223 -6.62 0.83 22.15
CA ALA A 223 -6.96 2.18 21.67
C ALA A 223 -8.21 2.78 22.33
N ALA A 224 -9.17 1.92 22.72
CA ALA A 224 -10.37 2.34 23.42
C ALA A 224 -10.12 2.88 24.85
N LYS A 225 -8.91 2.70 25.40
CA LYS A 225 -8.51 3.19 26.73
C LYS A 225 -7.77 4.53 26.69
N LEU A 226 -7.48 5.05 25.50
CA LEU A 226 -6.73 6.30 25.32
C LEU A 226 -7.63 7.33 24.65
N ASP A 227 -7.72 8.50 25.26
CA ASP A 227 -8.36 9.65 24.64
C ASP A 227 -7.33 10.35 23.75
N PHE A 228 -7.20 9.81 22.54
CA PHE A 228 -6.37 10.43 21.50
C PHE A 228 -7.00 11.75 21.07
N GLN A 229 -6.20 12.82 21.05
CA GLN A 229 -6.62 14.03 20.36
C GLN A 229 -6.88 13.72 18.88
N ASP A 230 -7.73 14.55 18.25
CA ASP A 230 -8.18 14.37 16.86
C ASP A 230 -7.02 14.27 15.84
N ASP A 231 -5.80 14.68 16.22
CA ASP A 231 -4.61 14.73 15.38
C ASP A 231 -3.81 13.41 15.30
N VAL A 232 -4.01 12.45 16.21
CA VAL A 232 -3.21 11.21 16.25
C VAL A 232 -3.75 10.14 15.29
N LEU A 233 -5.06 9.88 15.34
CA LEU A 233 -5.71 8.84 14.53
C LEU A 233 -5.56 9.05 13.01
N PRO A 234 -5.56 10.29 12.46
CA PRO A 234 -5.35 10.52 11.04
C PRO A 234 -3.99 10.07 10.51
N ILE A 235 -2.97 9.96 11.38
CA ILE A 235 -1.62 9.56 10.96
C ILE A 235 -1.49 8.05 10.89
N ILE A 236 -2.22 7.31 11.73
CA ILE A 236 -2.20 5.85 11.72
C ILE A 236 -3.09 5.37 10.58
N ALA A 237 -2.50 4.66 9.61
CA ALA A 237 -3.25 4.06 8.52
C ALA A 237 -4.33 3.12 9.09
N PRO A 238 -5.61 3.26 8.70
CA PRO A 238 -6.68 2.40 9.21
C PRO A 238 -6.59 0.96 8.69
N LEU A 239 -5.81 0.73 7.64
CA LEU A 239 -5.64 -0.53 6.93
C LEU A 239 -4.17 -0.73 6.62
N LYS A 240 -3.71 -1.98 6.63
CA LYS A 240 -2.32 -2.32 6.37
C LYS A 240 -2.21 -3.54 5.48
N TRP A 241 -1.19 -3.51 4.62
CA TRP A 241 -0.83 -4.66 3.82
C TRP A 241 -0.38 -5.81 4.73
N ARG A 242 -0.98 -6.97 4.50
CA ARG A 242 -0.70 -8.20 5.21
C ARG A 242 -0.70 -9.34 4.23
N ASN A 243 0.18 -10.30 4.46
CA ASN A 243 0.20 -11.49 3.63
C ASN A 243 -1.10 -12.27 3.88
N ILE A 244 -1.69 -12.82 2.82
CA ILE A 244 -2.92 -13.62 2.95
C ILE A 244 -2.74 -14.81 3.91
N ARG A 245 -1.52 -15.34 4.06
CA ARG A 245 -1.19 -16.41 5.01
C ARG A 245 -1.44 -16.01 6.46
N GLU A 246 -1.40 -14.72 6.78
CA GLU A 246 -1.69 -14.21 8.12
C GLU A 246 -3.19 -14.20 8.44
N SER A 247 -4.06 -14.36 7.44
CA SER A 247 -5.52 -14.52 7.65
C SER A 247 -5.93 -15.96 7.99
N ARG A 248 -4.96 -16.86 8.25
CA ARG A 248 -5.22 -18.24 8.70
C ARG A 248 -6.00 -18.21 10.02
N GLY A 249 -7.23 -18.72 9.98
CA GLY A 249 -8.17 -18.75 11.12
C GLY A 249 -9.42 -17.90 10.93
N THR A 250 -9.48 -17.05 9.90
CA THR A 250 -10.67 -16.30 9.49
C THR A 250 -11.10 -16.71 8.08
N SER A 251 -12.40 -16.67 7.77
CA SER A 251 -12.82 -16.90 6.39
C SER A 251 -12.29 -15.79 5.47
N LEU A 252 -11.80 -16.15 4.28
CA LEU A 252 -11.24 -15.19 3.32
C LEU A 252 -12.26 -14.10 2.94
N ALA A 253 -13.53 -14.48 2.79
CA ALA A 253 -14.62 -13.54 2.54
C ALA A 253 -14.78 -12.50 3.66
N SER A 254 -14.61 -12.90 4.93
CA SER A 254 -14.65 -11.97 6.08
C SER A 254 -13.47 -10.99 6.06
N ALA A 255 -12.26 -11.49 5.76
CA ALA A 255 -11.08 -10.63 5.62
C ALA A 255 -11.25 -9.58 4.51
N LEU A 256 -11.91 -9.96 3.42
CA LEU A 256 -12.18 -9.12 2.25
C LEU A 256 -13.40 -8.22 2.38
N ALA A 257 -14.28 -8.43 3.37
CA ALA A 257 -15.47 -7.60 3.53
C ALA A 257 -15.14 -6.12 3.76
N SER A 258 -13.97 -5.82 4.31
CA SER A 258 -13.47 -4.44 4.44
C SER A 258 -13.11 -3.81 3.09
N HIS A 259 -12.72 -4.61 2.09
CA HIS A 259 -12.29 -4.12 0.78
C HIS A 259 -13.43 -3.69 -0.14
N THR A 260 -14.68 -4.01 0.18
CA THR A 260 -15.83 -3.59 -0.64
C THR A 260 -16.36 -2.20 -0.28
N ASP A 261 -15.89 -1.58 0.81
CA ASP A 261 -16.38 -0.26 1.18
C ASP A 261 -16.00 0.82 0.13
N ALA A 262 -16.76 1.91 0.11
CA ALA A 262 -16.55 2.98 -0.85
C ALA A 262 -15.16 3.64 -0.76
N SER A 263 -14.51 3.61 0.41
CA SER A 263 -13.16 4.16 0.60
C SER A 263 -12.11 3.31 -0.11
N HIS A 264 -12.23 1.98 -0.03
CA HIS A 264 -11.36 1.06 -0.76
C HIS A 264 -11.63 1.09 -2.25
N LEU A 265 -12.91 1.12 -2.66
CA LEU A 265 -13.26 1.27 -4.07
C LEU A 265 -12.73 2.58 -4.66
N ALA A 266 -12.69 3.66 -3.86
CA ALA A 266 -12.08 4.92 -4.26
C ALA A 266 -10.57 4.76 -4.54
N SER A 267 -9.83 4.14 -3.63
CA SER A 267 -8.40 3.86 -3.81
C SER A 267 -8.14 2.94 -5.00
N TYR A 268 -8.98 1.92 -5.20
CA TYR A 268 -8.95 1.02 -6.35
C TYR A 268 -9.15 1.80 -7.67
N CYS A 269 -10.16 2.68 -7.75
CA CYS A 269 -10.36 3.53 -8.93
C CYS A 269 -9.17 4.46 -9.20
N SER A 270 -8.60 5.08 -8.16
CA SER A 270 -7.38 5.91 -8.30
C SER A 270 -6.21 5.10 -8.87
N HIS A 271 -6.04 3.85 -8.43
CA HIS A 271 -5.00 2.96 -8.94
C HIS A 271 -5.19 2.59 -10.42
N LEU A 272 -6.42 2.24 -10.83
CA LEU A 272 -6.75 1.96 -12.24
C LEU A 272 -6.54 3.20 -13.13
N LEU A 273 -6.91 4.39 -12.64
CA LEU A 273 -6.72 5.67 -13.34
C LEU A 273 -5.25 5.96 -13.58
N LYS A 274 -4.42 5.85 -12.53
CA LYS A 274 -2.96 5.98 -12.62
C LYS A 274 -2.38 5.00 -13.63
N THR A 275 -2.85 3.76 -13.61
CA THR A 275 -2.43 2.73 -14.56
C THR A 275 -2.74 3.10 -16.00
N CYS A 276 -3.98 3.49 -16.30
CA CYS A 276 -4.35 3.93 -17.64
C CYS A 276 -3.55 5.17 -18.07
N TYR A 277 -3.31 6.10 -17.15
CA TYR A 277 -2.51 7.29 -17.42
C TYR A 277 -1.08 6.93 -17.82
N PHE A 278 -0.42 6.04 -17.07
CA PHE A 278 0.91 5.55 -17.40
C PHE A 278 0.98 4.94 -18.80
N ILE A 279 0.07 4.01 -19.12
CA ILE A 279 0.06 3.29 -20.42
C ILE A 279 -0.09 4.27 -21.59
N VAL A 280 -0.85 5.36 -21.40
CA VAL A 280 -1.05 6.40 -22.44
C VAL A 280 0.20 7.27 -22.67
N LEU A 281 0.97 7.50 -21.61
CA LEU A 281 2.11 8.42 -21.65
C LEU A 281 3.40 7.76 -22.11
N VAL A 282 3.56 6.48 -21.81
CA VAL A 282 4.78 5.77 -22.15
C VAL A 282 4.89 5.67 -23.67
N THR A 283 6.10 5.92 -24.19
CA THR A 283 6.33 5.94 -25.62
C THR A 283 6.49 4.51 -26.16
N GLY A 284 5.87 4.22 -27.30
CA GLY A 284 5.92 2.90 -27.95
C GLY A 284 4.70 2.02 -27.65
N LYS A 285 4.78 0.75 -28.07
CA LYS A 285 3.74 -0.26 -27.78
C LYS A 285 4.13 -1.02 -26.52
N THR A 286 3.32 -0.88 -25.49
CA THR A 286 3.48 -1.53 -24.19
C THR A 286 2.95 -2.96 -24.18
N GLY A 287 1.98 -3.27 -25.04
CA GLY A 287 1.20 -4.50 -24.98
C GLY A 287 0.02 -4.43 -24.00
N PHE A 288 -0.09 -3.36 -23.21
CA PHE A 288 -1.16 -3.14 -22.22
C PHE A 288 -2.25 -2.19 -22.72
N GLU A 289 -2.19 -1.73 -23.97
CA GLU A 289 -3.24 -0.90 -24.57
C GLU A 289 -4.64 -1.54 -24.55
N PRO A 290 -4.81 -2.88 -24.64
CA PRO A 290 -6.12 -3.51 -24.45
C PRO A 290 -6.75 -3.20 -23.08
N PHE A 291 -5.93 -3.08 -22.02
CA PHE A 291 -6.42 -2.75 -20.68
C PHE A 291 -7.10 -1.39 -20.63
N ILE A 292 -6.60 -0.39 -21.36
CA ILE A 292 -7.24 0.93 -21.45
C ILE A 292 -8.66 0.80 -21.99
N LYS A 293 -8.87 -0.05 -23.01
CA LYS A 293 -10.19 -0.28 -23.61
C LYS A 293 -11.13 -1.00 -22.63
N ASP A 294 -10.61 -2.00 -21.93
CA ASP A 294 -11.39 -2.75 -20.93
C ASP A 294 -11.78 -1.85 -19.75
N PHE A 295 -10.85 -1.04 -19.24
CA PHE A 295 -11.10 -0.03 -18.22
C PHE A 295 -12.18 0.96 -18.65
N PHE A 296 -12.11 1.50 -19.88
CA PHE A 296 -13.10 2.46 -20.34
C PHE A 296 -14.47 1.89 -20.61
N ARG A 297 -14.55 0.65 -21.09
CA ARG A 297 -15.82 -0.06 -21.22
C ARG A 297 -16.45 -0.24 -19.84
N TRP A 298 -15.65 -0.69 -18.86
CA TRP A 298 -16.09 -0.85 -17.48
C TRP A 298 -16.50 0.48 -16.84
N ALA A 299 -15.68 1.53 -16.97
CA ALA A 299 -15.98 2.85 -16.42
C ALA A 299 -17.23 3.47 -17.03
N GLY A 300 -17.46 3.26 -18.33
CA GLY A 300 -18.71 3.65 -18.99
C GLY A 300 -19.92 2.89 -18.45
N ALA A 301 -19.81 1.57 -18.26
CA ALA A 301 -20.92 0.75 -17.79
C ALA A 301 -21.27 1.00 -16.31
N GLN A 302 -20.27 1.14 -15.44
CA GLN A 302 -20.47 1.27 -13.99
C GLN A 302 -20.69 2.73 -13.56
N PHE A 303 -20.04 3.68 -14.24
CA PHE A 303 -20.00 5.08 -13.79
C PHE A 303 -20.62 6.07 -14.78
N ASP A 304 -21.08 5.64 -15.96
CA ASP A 304 -21.45 6.53 -17.08
C ASP A 304 -20.30 7.48 -17.48
N CYS A 305 -19.05 7.05 -17.27
CA CYS A 305 -17.90 7.87 -17.59
C CYS A 305 -17.64 7.93 -19.10
N VAL A 306 -17.32 9.12 -19.62
CA VAL A 306 -16.96 9.31 -21.03
C VAL A 306 -15.43 9.27 -21.20
N PRO A 307 -14.86 8.22 -21.84
CA PRO A 307 -13.41 8.02 -21.95
C PRO A 307 -12.64 9.19 -22.55
N THR A 308 -13.23 9.85 -23.56
CA THR A 308 -12.61 10.95 -24.31
C THR A 308 -12.42 12.22 -23.48
N ARG A 309 -13.04 12.32 -22.29
CA ARG A 309 -12.89 13.46 -21.38
C ARG A 309 -11.87 13.19 -20.28
N LEU A 310 -11.78 11.93 -19.83
CA LEU A 310 -11.08 11.59 -18.60
C LEU A 310 -9.55 11.73 -18.70
N LEU A 311 -8.91 11.07 -19.67
CA LEU A 311 -7.45 11.10 -19.79
C LEU A 311 -6.91 12.48 -20.22
N PRO A 312 -7.55 13.20 -21.16
CA PRO A 312 -7.10 14.54 -21.49
C PRO A 312 -7.22 15.51 -20.31
N ALA A 313 -8.25 15.38 -19.47
CA ALA A 313 -8.39 16.18 -18.26
C ALA A 313 -7.28 15.88 -17.25
N LEU A 314 -6.99 14.60 -17.01
CA LEU A 314 -5.89 14.17 -16.15
C LEU A 314 -4.52 14.67 -16.67
N HIS A 315 -4.26 14.51 -17.97
CA HIS A 315 -3.02 14.95 -18.59
C HIS A 315 -2.83 16.47 -18.50
N LYS A 316 -3.86 17.25 -18.86
CA LYS A 316 -3.81 18.72 -18.82
C LYS A 316 -3.51 19.23 -17.41
N ARG A 317 -4.15 18.66 -16.39
CA ARG A 317 -3.99 19.09 -14.99
C ARG A 317 -2.64 18.69 -14.39
N THR A 318 -2.12 17.52 -14.74
CA THR A 318 -0.79 17.06 -14.26
C THR A 318 0.40 17.71 -14.97
N THR A 319 0.20 18.30 -16.15
CA THR A 319 1.28 18.95 -16.93
C THR A 319 1.26 20.47 -16.87
N VAL A 320 0.08 21.09 -16.88
CA VAL A 320 -0.09 22.55 -16.88
C VAL A 320 -0.47 23.09 -15.50
N GLY A 321 -1.03 22.24 -14.63
CA GLY A 321 -1.47 22.65 -13.29
C GLY A 321 -0.36 22.68 -12.25
N GLU A 322 -0.66 23.30 -11.11
CA GLU A 322 0.22 23.33 -9.93
C GLU A 322 0.04 22.11 -9.00
N GLN A 323 -0.89 21.21 -9.33
CA GLN A 323 -1.22 20.04 -8.52
C GLN A 323 -0.26 18.87 -8.78
N GLY A 324 0.02 18.08 -7.74
CA GLY A 324 0.70 16.79 -7.87
C GLY A 324 -0.15 15.77 -8.63
N LEU A 325 0.45 14.63 -8.99
CA LEU A 325 -0.24 13.56 -9.69
C LEU A 325 -1.37 13.00 -8.82
N ASP A 326 -1.07 12.70 -7.56
CA ASP A 326 -2.04 12.14 -6.61
C ASP A 326 -3.25 13.06 -6.39
N SER A 327 -3.01 14.35 -6.16
CA SER A 327 -4.09 15.33 -6.00
C SER A 327 -4.95 15.46 -7.26
N THR A 328 -4.33 15.34 -8.44
CA THR A 328 -5.09 15.39 -9.69
C THR A 328 -5.93 14.13 -9.89
N VAL A 329 -5.37 12.95 -9.58
CA VAL A 329 -6.09 11.67 -9.64
C VAL A 329 -7.27 11.69 -8.68
N ASP A 330 -7.09 12.16 -7.45
CA ASP A 330 -8.16 12.28 -6.47
C ASP A 330 -9.26 13.23 -6.93
N TYR A 331 -8.90 14.35 -7.55
CA TYR A 331 -9.87 15.28 -8.14
C TYR A 331 -10.71 14.59 -9.23
N ILE A 332 -10.05 13.93 -10.19
CA ILE A 332 -10.74 13.22 -11.28
C ILE A 332 -11.58 12.07 -10.73
N ARG A 333 -11.07 11.31 -9.76
CA ARG A 333 -11.84 10.24 -9.10
C ARG A 333 -13.12 10.81 -8.48
N ASN A 334 -13.00 11.91 -7.73
CA ASN A 334 -14.13 12.52 -7.05
C ASN A 334 -15.19 13.06 -8.02
N GLU A 335 -14.76 13.60 -9.17
CA GLU A 335 -15.66 14.10 -10.20
C GLU A 335 -16.42 12.98 -10.92
N TYR A 336 -15.74 11.89 -11.27
CA TYR A 336 -16.29 10.87 -12.19
C TYR A 336 -16.74 9.56 -11.52
N PHE A 337 -16.23 9.21 -10.34
CA PHE A 337 -16.46 7.89 -9.73
C PHE A 337 -17.20 8.00 -8.40
N SER A 338 -16.77 8.90 -7.50
CA SER A 338 -17.32 9.02 -6.14
C SER A 338 -18.84 9.06 -6.04
N PRO A 339 -19.60 9.72 -6.95
CA PRO A 339 -21.07 9.74 -6.86
C PRO A 339 -21.76 8.37 -6.92
N LYS A 340 -21.07 7.33 -7.40
CA LYS A 340 -21.64 5.99 -7.60
C LYS A 340 -20.91 4.88 -6.83
N LEU A 341 -19.85 5.22 -6.08
CA LEU A 341 -19.08 4.21 -5.34
C LEU A 341 -19.89 3.50 -4.26
N ASP A 342 -20.75 4.24 -3.55
CA ASP A 342 -21.61 3.66 -2.52
C ASP A 342 -22.58 2.64 -3.14
N ALA A 343 -23.26 3.00 -4.23
CA ALA A 343 -24.17 2.09 -4.92
C ALA A 343 -23.43 0.86 -5.48
N LEU A 344 -22.24 1.04 -6.04
CA LEU A 344 -21.42 -0.09 -6.49
C LEU A 344 -21.09 -1.02 -5.31
N SER A 345 -20.65 -0.47 -4.17
CA SER A 345 -20.28 -1.25 -2.98
C SER A 345 -21.37 -2.20 -2.49
N GLU A 346 -22.64 -1.81 -2.61
CA GLU A 346 -23.80 -2.60 -2.20
C GLU A 346 -24.09 -3.78 -3.14
N THR A 347 -23.61 -3.71 -4.39
CA THR A 347 -23.87 -4.73 -5.43
C THR A 347 -22.77 -5.78 -5.55
N LEU A 348 -21.59 -5.52 -4.98
CA LEU A 348 -20.44 -6.42 -5.11
C LEU A 348 -20.64 -7.70 -4.29
N SER A 349 -20.44 -8.86 -4.92
CA SER A 349 -20.43 -10.17 -4.25
C SER A 349 -19.01 -10.72 -4.15
N ILE A 350 -18.44 -10.68 -2.95
CA ILE A 350 -17.08 -11.19 -2.69
C ILE A 350 -17.01 -12.71 -2.83
N ASP A 351 -18.00 -13.47 -2.37
CA ASP A 351 -17.99 -14.93 -2.50
C ASP A 351 -17.99 -15.36 -3.97
N ALA A 352 -18.82 -14.71 -4.80
CA ALA A 352 -18.84 -14.97 -6.24
C ALA A 352 -17.51 -14.57 -6.90
N ALA A 353 -16.90 -13.46 -6.47
CA ALA A 353 -15.60 -13.02 -6.96
C ALA A 353 -14.48 -14.01 -6.60
N ILE A 354 -14.46 -14.53 -5.37
CA ILE A 354 -13.51 -15.56 -4.92
C ILE A 354 -13.68 -16.83 -5.76
N ALA A 355 -14.91 -17.32 -5.92
CA ALA A 355 -15.19 -18.51 -6.74
C ALA A 355 -14.73 -18.32 -8.18
N SER A 356 -15.12 -17.21 -8.80
CA SER A 356 -14.76 -16.95 -10.19
C SER A 356 -13.26 -16.71 -10.39
N PHE A 357 -12.58 -16.11 -9.42
CA PHE A 357 -11.14 -15.89 -9.50
C PHE A 357 -10.34 -17.18 -9.26
N ALA A 358 -10.79 -18.05 -8.34
CA ALA A 358 -10.21 -19.37 -8.14
C ALA A 358 -10.27 -20.24 -9.40
N GLU A 359 -11.37 -20.16 -10.15
CA GLU A 359 -11.47 -20.83 -11.45
C GLU A 359 -10.55 -20.17 -12.51
N ALA A 360 -10.44 -18.85 -12.53
CA ALA A 360 -9.52 -18.16 -13.44
C ALA A 360 -8.04 -18.54 -13.19
N LEU A 361 -7.66 -18.81 -11.93
CA LEU A 361 -6.33 -19.28 -11.58
C LEU A 361 -5.99 -20.67 -12.14
N LEU A 362 -6.98 -21.54 -12.38
CA LEU A 362 -6.72 -22.85 -13.00
C LEU A 362 -6.17 -22.73 -14.43
N GLU A 363 -6.63 -21.71 -15.15
CA GLU A 363 -6.24 -21.42 -16.52
C GLU A 363 -4.97 -20.57 -16.62
N LEU A 364 -4.49 -20.02 -15.50
CA LEU A 364 -3.24 -19.27 -15.45
C LEU A 364 -2.05 -20.21 -15.75
N ASP A 365 -1.14 -19.76 -16.59
CA ASP A 365 0.21 -20.33 -16.64
C ASP A 365 1.09 -19.60 -15.61
N PRO A 366 1.57 -20.30 -14.56
CA PRO A 366 2.47 -19.70 -13.57
C PRO A 366 3.75 -19.10 -14.19
N ASN A 367 4.17 -19.56 -15.38
CA ASN A 367 5.33 -18.99 -16.07
C ASN A 367 5.08 -17.56 -16.59
N GLU A 368 3.84 -17.19 -16.87
CA GLU A 368 3.50 -15.85 -17.34
C GLU A 368 3.46 -14.83 -16.20
N LEU A 369 3.33 -15.30 -14.95
CA LEU A 369 3.23 -14.46 -13.77
C LEU A 369 4.63 -13.97 -13.36
N PRO A 370 4.89 -12.65 -13.33
CA PRO A 370 6.14 -12.12 -12.78
C PRO A 370 6.35 -12.49 -11.30
N PRO A 371 7.59 -12.58 -10.81
CA PRO A 371 7.84 -12.58 -9.37
C PRO A 371 7.48 -11.21 -8.77
N GLY A 372 7.04 -11.20 -7.52
CA GLY A 372 6.68 -9.98 -6.79
C GLY A 372 5.47 -10.16 -5.87
N GLU A 373 5.00 -9.02 -5.35
CA GLU A 373 3.85 -8.98 -4.46
C GLU A 373 2.61 -8.41 -5.15
N TYR A 374 1.45 -9.02 -4.93
CA TYR A 374 0.20 -8.72 -5.61
C TYR A 374 -0.89 -8.30 -4.64
N ASN A 375 -1.68 -7.30 -5.04
CA ASN A 375 -2.88 -6.86 -4.35
C ASN A 375 -4.04 -7.81 -4.67
N LEU A 376 -4.30 -8.79 -3.81
CA LEU A 376 -5.41 -9.72 -4.01
C LEU A 376 -6.77 -9.02 -3.91
N GLY A 377 -6.90 -8.00 -3.05
CA GLY A 377 -8.12 -7.21 -2.94
C GLY A 377 -8.48 -6.55 -4.28
N GLY A 378 -7.50 -5.92 -4.94
CA GLY A 378 -7.65 -5.33 -6.26
C GLY A 378 -8.00 -6.37 -7.34
N LEU A 379 -7.33 -7.52 -7.34
CA LEU A 379 -7.64 -8.63 -8.25
C LEU A 379 -9.07 -9.14 -8.06
N LEU A 380 -9.56 -9.24 -6.83
CA LEU A 380 -10.93 -9.67 -6.57
C LEU A 380 -11.96 -8.57 -6.87
N LEU A 381 -11.61 -7.29 -6.69
CA LEU A 381 -12.45 -6.16 -7.10
C LEU A 381 -12.60 -6.08 -8.62
N ASP A 382 -11.56 -6.39 -9.40
CA ASP A 382 -11.70 -6.56 -10.86
C ASP A 382 -12.76 -7.63 -11.17
N GLN A 383 -12.78 -8.73 -10.40
CA GLN A 383 -13.71 -9.83 -10.63
C GLN A 383 -15.14 -9.46 -10.21
N ALA A 384 -15.29 -8.89 -9.01
CA ALA A 384 -16.57 -8.49 -8.43
C ALA A 384 -17.24 -7.37 -9.23
N GLY A 385 -16.45 -6.38 -9.67
CA GLY A 385 -16.92 -5.25 -10.47
C GLY A 385 -16.98 -5.54 -11.97
N GLU A 386 -16.73 -6.78 -12.39
CA GLU A 386 -16.74 -7.23 -13.78
C GLU A 386 -15.78 -6.48 -14.72
N LEU A 387 -14.66 -5.95 -14.18
CA LEU A 387 -13.56 -5.45 -15.00
C LEU A 387 -12.80 -6.65 -15.60
N ARG A 388 -13.35 -7.19 -16.68
CA ARG A 388 -12.75 -8.30 -17.42
C ARG A 388 -11.66 -7.78 -18.33
N SER A 389 -10.41 -7.88 -17.89
CA SER A 389 -9.27 -7.71 -18.79
C SER A 389 -9.26 -8.84 -19.82
N THR A 390 -8.89 -8.50 -21.05
CA THR A 390 -8.69 -9.44 -22.16
C THR A 390 -7.67 -10.55 -21.82
N GLN A 391 -6.73 -10.29 -20.91
CA GLN A 391 -5.73 -11.28 -20.46
C GLN A 391 -5.57 -11.26 -18.94
N LEU A 392 -5.64 -12.43 -18.29
CA LEU A 392 -5.52 -12.55 -16.83
C LEU A 392 -4.18 -12.01 -16.31
N VAL A 393 -3.07 -12.32 -16.99
CA VAL A 393 -1.72 -11.82 -16.63
C VAL A 393 -1.62 -10.30 -16.60
N THR A 394 -2.42 -9.61 -17.42
CA THR A 394 -2.46 -8.14 -17.40
C THR A 394 -2.99 -7.63 -16.06
N ARG A 395 -4.02 -8.26 -15.50
CA ARG A 395 -4.57 -7.89 -14.18
C ARG A 395 -3.52 -8.06 -13.08
N PHE A 396 -2.73 -9.12 -13.14
CA PHE A 396 -1.63 -9.32 -12.20
C PHE A 396 -0.60 -8.19 -12.27
N ARG A 397 -0.20 -7.77 -13.47
CA ARG A 397 0.74 -6.65 -13.63
C ARG A 397 0.15 -5.32 -13.16
N VAL A 398 -1.13 -5.06 -13.43
CA VAL A 398 -1.84 -3.89 -12.92
C VAL A 398 -1.84 -3.89 -11.40
N HIS A 399 -2.14 -5.02 -10.77
CA HIS A 399 -2.26 -5.15 -9.31
C HIS A 399 -0.96 -5.57 -8.62
N ARG A 400 0.18 -5.48 -9.30
CA ARG A 400 1.49 -5.70 -8.68
C ARG A 400 1.84 -4.50 -7.81
N ILE A 401 2.22 -4.77 -6.58
CA ILE A 401 2.58 -3.75 -5.59
C ILE A 401 4.05 -3.37 -5.74
N CYS A 402 4.93 -4.38 -5.83
CA CYS A 402 6.38 -4.20 -5.97
C CYS A 402 7.04 -5.38 -6.69
#